data_AF-A0A959K3Y2-F1
#
_entry.id   AF-A0A959K3Y2-F1
#
_cell.length_a   1.000
_cell.length_b   1.000
_cell.length_c   1.000
_cell.angle_alpha   90.00
_cell.angle_beta   90.00
_cell.angle_gamma   90.00
#
_symmetry.space_group_name_H-M   'P 1'
#
loop_
_entity.id
_entity.type
_entity.pdbx_description
1 polymer ?
#
loop_
_entity_poly.entity_id
_entity_poly.type
_entity_poly.pdbx_seq_one_letter_code
_entity_poly.pdbx_strand_id
1 'polypeptide(L)' 'MGIIQLQRQYDHERIEKGCQLAFLHPITSYRRLLGILEKRLDEHAQLFESQNENVSHIPEHANTRGANYFSNN' A
#
# COMPACT_ATOMS: atom_id res chain seq x y z
N MET A 1 -22.37 -3.12 14.61
CA MET A 1 -22.12 -3.90 13.38
C MET A 1 -20.62 -4.16 13.27
N GLY A 2 -20.20 -5.38 12.95
CA GLY A 2 -18.78 -5.79 12.98
C GLY A 2 -18.37 -6.63 11.77
N ILE A 3 -17.08 -6.90 11.63
CA ILE A 3 -16.49 -7.63 10.49
C ILE A 3 -17.18 -8.99 10.24
N ILE A 4 -17.54 -9.72 11.29
CA ILE A 4 -18.23 -11.02 11.19
C ILE A 4 -19.55 -10.90 10.40
N GLN A 5 -20.25 -9.76 10.50
CA GLN A 5 -21.51 -9.58 9.76
C GLN A 5 -21.28 -9.32 8.27
N LEU A 6 -20.11 -8.82 7.87
CA LEU A 6 -19.78 -8.61 6.44
C LEU A 6 -19.66 -9.93 5.69
N GLN A 7 -19.28 -11.03 6.37
CA GLN A 7 -19.23 -12.36 5.77
C GLN A 7 -20.59 -12.86 5.26
N ARG A 8 -21.69 -12.26 5.71
CA ARG A 8 -23.04 -12.59 5.22
C ARG A 8 -23.39 -11.87 3.91
N GLN A 9 -22.63 -10.83 3.55
CA GLN A 9 -22.90 -9.94 2.41
C GLN A 9 -21.81 -9.99 1.34
N TYR A 10 -20.58 -10.28 1.73
CA TYR A 10 -19.40 -10.25 0.88
C TYR A 10 -18.59 -11.53 1.09
N ASP A 11 -17.95 -12.01 0.03
CA ASP A 11 -17.08 -13.17 0.09
C ASP A 11 -15.85 -12.91 0.97
N HIS A 12 -15.32 -13.98 1.54
CA HIS A 12 -14.14 -13.93 2.39
C HIS A 12 -12.95 -13.24 1.71
N GLU A 13 -12.71 -13.58 0.44
CA GLU A 13 -11.60 -13.03 -0.35
C GLU A 13 -11.74 -11.50 -0.54
N ARG A 14 -12.96 -11.02 -0.75
CA ARG A 14 -13.24 -9.58 -0.89
C ARG A 14 -13.02 -8.84 0.41
N ILE A 15 -13.47 -9.41 1.52
CA ILE A 15 -13.25 -8.85 2.86
C ILE A 15 -11.75 -8.77 3.16
N GLU A 16 -10.98 -9.79 2.81
CA GLU A 16 -9.53 -9.81 3.00
C GLU A 16 -8.82 -8.71 2.19
N LYS A 17 -9.11 -8.60 0.88
CA LYS A 17 -8.58 -7.52 0.03
C LYS A 17 -8.99 -6.14 0.55
N GLY A 18 -10.24 -6.00 1.00
CA GLY A 18 -10.73 -4.76 1.60
C GLY A 18 -10.01 -4.40 2.90
N CYS A 19 -9.68 -5.39 3.74
CA CYS A 19 -8.90 -5.21 4.95
C CYS A 19 -7.45 -4.78 4.64
N GLN A 20 -6.82 -5.39 3.63
CA GLN A 20 -5.50 -5.01 3.16
C GLN A 20 -5.49 -3.54 2.69
N LEU A 21 -6.49 -3.12 1.90
CA LEU A 21 -6.63 -1.70 1.50
C LEU A 21 -6.87 -0.78 2.70
N ALA A 22 -7.70 -1.19 3.65
CA ALA A 22 -7.99 -0.38 4.83
C ALA A 22 -6.73 -0.16 5.68
N PHE A 23 -5.86 -1.18 5.76
CA PHE A 23 -4.61 -1.16 6.53
C PHE A 23 -3.56 -0.16 6.01
N LEU A 24 -3.60 0.17 4.71
CA LEU A 24 -2.74 1.22 4.14
C LEU A 24 -3.01 2.61 4.73
N HIS A 25 -4.16 2.79 5.39
CA HIS A 25 -4.51 4.04 6.04
C HIS A 25 -4.25 3.98 7.56
N PRO A 26 -3.82 5.11 8.16
CA PRO A 26 -3.47 5.16 9.58
C PRO A 26 -4.63 4.83 10.54
N ILE A 27 -5.88 4.91 10.06
CA ILE A 27 -7.08 4.57 10.84
C ILE A 27 -7.93 3.59 10.04
N THR A 28 -7.96 2.35 10.51
CA THR A 28 -8.86 1.31 10.00
C THR A 28 -10.12 1.26 10.85
N SER A 29 -11.30 1.28 10.20
CA SER A 29 -12.59 1.15 10.89
C SER A 29 -13.57 0.33 10.05
N TYR A 30 -14.59 -0.23 10.70
CA TYR A 30 -15.68 -0.96 10.03
C TYR A 30 -16.32 -0.14 8.90
N ARG A 31 -16.59 1.15 9.14
CA ARG A 31 -17.19 2.05 8.13
C ARG A 31 -16.27 2.22 6.91
N ARG A 32 -14.96 2.26 7.13
CA ARG A 32 -13.99 2.38 6.03
C ARG A 32 -13.95 1.09 5.21
N LEU A 33 -13.87 -0.06 5.87
CA LEU A 33 -13.95 -1.37 5.19
C LEU A 33 -15.26 -1.52 4.41
N LEU A 34 -16.39 -1.13 5.01
CA LEU A 34 -17.69 -1.14 4.34
C LEU A 34 -17.67 -0.25 3.08
N GLY A 35 -17.16 0.98 3.19
CA GLY A 35 -17.07 1.88 2.04
C GLY A 35 -16.12 1.39 0.93
N ILE A 36 -15.07 0.65 1.29
CA ILE A 36 -14.18 -0.02 0.33
C ILE A 36 -14.96 -1.09 -0.44
N LEU A 37 -15.69 -1.96 0.27
CA LEU A 37 -16.46 -3.06 -0.32
C LEU A 37 -17.66 -2.58 -1.16
N GLU A 38 -18.40 -1.56 -0.67
CA GLU A 38 -19.55 -0.96 -1.36
C GLU A 38 -19.14 -0.32 -2.69
N LYS A 39 -17.97 0.32 -2.71
CA LYS A 39 -17.41 0.97 -3.91
C LYS A 39 -16.57 0.01 -4.77
N ARG A 40 -16.47 -1.27 -4.38
CA ARG A 40 -15.65 -2.29 -5.05
C ARG A 40 -14.19 -1.89 -5.24
N LEU A 41 -13.65 -1.09 -4.32
CA LEU A 41 -12.25 -0.67 -4.37
C LEU A 41 -11.31 -1.87 -4.22
N ASP A 42 -11.76 -2.91 -3.51
CA ASP A 42 -11.06 -4.20 -3.36
C ASP A 42 -10.85 -4.96 -4.68
N GLU A 43 -11.61 -4.65 -5.72
CA GLU A 43 -11.55 -5.33 -7.03
C GLU A 43 -10.61 -4.63 -8.03
N HIS A 44 -10.12 -3.42 -7.70
CA HIS A 44 -9.21 -2.69 -8.57
C HIS A 44 -7.78 -3.26 -8.50
N ALA A 45 -7.42 -4.05 -9.53
CA ALA A 45 -6.10 -4.68 -9.67
C ALA A 45 -4.92 -3.70 -9.56
N GLN A 46 -5.09 -2.46 -10.03
CA GLN A 46 -4.03 -1.44 -10.04
C GLN A 46 -3.66 -0.88 -8.66
N LEU A 47 -4.48 -1.08 -7.61
CA LEU A 47 -4.15 -0.57 -6.27
C LEU A 47 -3.02 -1.37 -5.60
N PHE A 48 -2.84 -2.62 -6.01
CA PHE A 48 -1.84 -3.54 -5.48
C PHE A 48 -0.77 -3.92 -6.50
N GLU A 49 -0.88 -3.44 -7.75
CA GLU A 49 0.24 -3.46 -8.67
C GLU A 49 1.38 -2.70 -7.98
N SER A 50 2.40 -3.46 -7.61
CA SER A 50 3.59 -2.97 -6.94
C SER A 50 4.06 -1.73 -7.69
N GLN A 51 3.94 -0.55 -7.07
CA GLN A 51 4.69 0.62 -7.51
C GLN A 51 6.09 0.09 -7.73
N ASN A 52 6.60 0.06 -8.96
CA ASN A 52 7.83 -0.63 -9.33
C ASN A 52 8.95 -0.34 -8.31
N GLU A 53 9.05 -1.15 -7.25
CA GLU A 53 9.95 -0.86 -6.12
C GLU A 53 11.41 -1.02 -6.56
N ASN A 54 11.60 -1.62 -7.74
CA ASN A 54 12.88 -1.81 -8.41
C ASN A 54 13.37 -0.60 -9.21
N VAL A 55 12.60 0.49 -9.32
CA VAL A 55 13.07 1.72 -9.98
C VAL A 55 13.25 2.80 -8.92
N SER A 56 14.49 2.96 -8.45
CA SER A 56 14.86 4.08 -7.60
C SER A 56 14.50 5.39 -8.31
N HIS A 57 13.62 6.19 -7.71
CA HIS A 57 13.33 7.55 -8.18
C HIS A 57 14.55 8.49 -8.01
N ILE A 58 15.54 8.07 -7.22
CA ILE A 58 16.80 8.79 -7.07
C ILE A 58 17.66 8.47 -8.29
N PRO A 59 18.02 9.47 -9.11
CA PRO A 59 18.91 9.26 -10.25
C PRO A 59 20.31 8.86 -9.78
N GLU A 60 21.02 8.06 -10.57
CA GLU A 60 22.43 7.81 -10.32
C GLU A 60 23.21 9.12 -10.38
N HIS A 61 23.94 9.45 -9.30
CA HIS A 61 24.78 10.64 -9.24
C HIS A 61 26.24 10.25 -9.03
N ALA A 62 27.15 10.87 -9.78
CA ALA A 62 28.57 10.75 -9.53
C ALA A 62 28.95 11.49 -8.24
N ASN A 63 29.91 10.94 -7.49
CA ASN A 63 30.46 11.64 -6.33
C ASN A 63 31.16 12.95 -6.79
N THR A 64 30.62 14.09 -6.41
CA THR A 64 31.15 15.41 -6.79
C THR A 64 32.42 15.78 -6.01
N ARG A 65 32.75 15.06 -4.94
CA ARG A 65 33.98 15.20 -4.16
C ARG A 65 34.78 13.91 -4.28
N GLY A 66 35.80 13.91 -5.15
CA GLY A 66 36.64 12.73 -5.38
C GLY A 66 37.20 12.13 -4.09
N ALA A 67 37.54 10.83 -4.11
CA ALA A 67 38.05 10.08 -2.96
C ALA A 67 39.17 10.79 -2.18
N ASN A 68 39.95 11.62 -2.87
CA ASN A 68 41.03 12.43 -2.32
C ASN A 68 40.58 13.49 -1.29
N TYR A 69 39.28 13.82 -1.19
CA TYR A 69 38.78 14.76 -0.18
C TYR A 69 38.89 14.20 1.25
N PHE A 70 38.84 12.88 1.41
CA PHE A 70 38.87 12.22 2.72
C PHE A 70 40.23 11.58 3.06
N SER A 71 41.20 11.61 2.14
CA SER A 71 42.51 10.95 2.31
C SER A 71 43.56 11.79 3.03
N ASN A 72 43.28 13.06 3.33
CA ASN A 72 44.19 13.94 4.09
C ASN A 72 43.73 14.08 5.54
N ASN A 73 43.92 13.01 6.33
CA ASN A 73 43.90 13.10 7.78
C ASN A 73 45.14 12.41 8.38
#